data_AF-A0A090DIZ5-F1
#
_entry.id   AF-A0A090DIZ5-F1
#
_cell.length_a   1.000
_cell.length_b   1.000
_cell.length_c   1.000
_cell.angle_alpha   90.00
_cell.angle_beta   90.00
_cell.angle_gamma   90.00
#
_symmetry.space_group_name_H-M   'P 1'
#
loop_
_entity.id
_entity.type
_entity.pdbx_description
1 polymer ?
#
loop_
_entity_poly.entity_id
_entity_poly.type
_entity_poly.pdbx_seq_one_letter_code
_entity_poly.pdbx_strand_id
1 'polypeptide(L)' 'MSGNHGNRRAELANDIRRQAGSEVTKRFLRTLPAFRLEKEMPQRLSDLLDRLDDAEAENADGGRRSIAARRH' A
#
# COMPACT_ATOMS: atom_id res chain seq x y z
N MET A 1 -7.76 31.66 -31.74
CA MET A 1 -6.44 31.56 -31.07
C MET A 1 -6.58 30.63 -29.85
N SER A 2 -6.23 29.33 -29.96
CA SER A 2 -6.40 28.35 -28.86
C SER A 2 -5.29 27.29 -28.85
N GLY A 3 -4.04 27.68 -29.14
CA GLY A 3 -2.88 26.76 -29.15
C GLY A 3 -2.01 26.82 -27.89
N ASN A 4 -2.09 27.89 -27.10
CA ASN A 4 -1.09 28.18 -26.05
C ASN A 4 -1.51 27.71 -24.64
N HIS A 5 -2.81 27.51 -24.40
CA HIS A 5 -3.31 27.15 -23.06
C HIS A 5 -2.99 25.70 -22.67
N GLY A 6 -2.93 24.78 -23.65
CA GLY A 6 -2.57 23.38 -23.41
C GLY A 6 -1.11 23.22 -22.97
N ASN A 7 -0.18 23.88 -23.66
CA ASN A 7 1.23 23.81 -23.34
C ASN A 7 1.54 24.42 -21.96
N ARG A 8 0.98 25.60 -21.65
CA ARG A 8 1.15 26.23 -20.33
C ARG A 8 0.63 25.38 -19.18
N ARG A 9 -0.47 24.65 -19.38
CA ARG A 9 -1.01 23.73 -18.37
C ARG A 9 -0.08 22.52 -18.15
N ALA A 10 0.51 22.00 -19.22
CA ALA A 10 1.45 20.90 -19.13
C ALA A 10 2.75 21.31 -18.43
N GLU A 11 3.29 22.49 -18.75
CA GLU A 11 4.45 23.08 -18.08
C GLU A 11 4.17 23.28 -16.58
N LEU A 12 3.03 23.87 -16.23
CA LEU A 12 2.64 24.04 -14.83
C LEU A 12 2.50 22.71 -14.09
N ALA A 13 1.88 21.71 -14.71
CA ALA A 13 1.75 20.38 -14.10
C ALA A 13 3.13 19.75 -13.83
N ASN A 14 4.08 19.93 -14.74
CA ASN A 14 5.46 19.46 -14.55
C ASN A 14 6.18 20.23 -13.44
N ASP A 15 5.99 21.55 -13.35
CA ASP A 15 6.54 22.37 -12.28
C ASP A 15 5.99 21.97 -10.92
N ILE A 16 4.68 21.75 -10.81
CA ILE A 16 4.03 21.29 -9.59
C ILE A 16 4.60 19.93 -9.16
N ARG A 17 4.69 18.97 -10.08
CA ARG A 17 5.29 17.65 -9.79
C ARG A 17 6.74 17.78 -9.32
N ARG A 18 7.52 18.64 -9.96
CA ARG A 18 8.92 18.90 -9.58
C ARG A 18 9.03 19.49 -8.17
N GLN A 19 8.20 20.46 -7.83
CA GLN A 19 8.19 21.09 -6.51
C GLN A 19 7.67 20.13 -5.44
N ALA A 20 6.58 19.41 -5.71
CA ALA A 20 6.03 18.40 -4.82
C ALA A 20 7.02 17.26 -4.55
N GLY A 21 7.78 16.86 -5.58
CA GLY A 21 8.82 15.83 -5.48
C GLY A 21 10.17 16.30 -4.94
N SER A 22 10.32 17.59 -4.62
CA SER A 22 11.58 18.11 -4.09
C SER A 22 11.88 17.56 -2.69
N GLU A 23 13.16 17.41 -2.35
CA GLU A 23 13.57 16.91 -1.03
C GLU A 23 13.14 17.84 0.11
N VAL A 24 13.07 19.15 -0.15
CA VAL A 24 12.56 20.13 0.83
C VAL A 24 11.09 19.84 1.13
N THR A 25 10.27 19.66 0.10
CA THR A 25 8.84 19.35 0.26
C THR A 25 8.66 17.99 0.94
N LYS A 26 9.40 16.95 0.53
CA LYS A 26 9.32 15.63 1.17
C LYS A 26 9.71 15.67 2.64
N ARG A 27 10.77 16.38 3.01
CA ARG A 27 11.18 16.56 4.40
C ARG A 27 10.09 17.24 5.21
N PHE A 28 9.49 18.30 4.66
CA PHE A 28 8.37 18.99 5.29
C PHE A 28 7.16 18.05 5.49
N LEU A 29 6.74 17.32 4.44
CA LEU A 29 5.61 16.39 4.53
C LEU A 29 5.84 15.32 5.61
N ARG A 30 7.05 14.75 5.72
CA ARG A 30 7.38 13.76 6.77
C ARG A 30 7.22 14.28 8.20
N THR A 31 7.19 15.59 8.42
CA THR A 31 6.91 16.18 9.74
C THR A 31 5.42 16.22 10.07
N LEU A 32 4.56 16.18 9.05
CA LEU A 32 3.11 16.24 9.22
C LEU A 32 2.56 14.88 9.69
N PRO A 33 1.57 14.86 10.61
CA PRO A 33 1.02 13.61 11.14
C PRO A 33 0.50 12.65 10.07
N ALA A 34 -0.21 13.14 9.05
CA ALA A 34 -0.80 12.31 8.01
C ALA A 34 0.21 11.63 7.07
N PHE A 35 1.46 12.12 7.04
CA PHE A 35 2.53 11.61 6.18
C PHE A 35 3.70 11.07 7.00
N ARG A 36 3.54 10.98 8.32
CA ARG A 36 4.50 10.33 9.19
C ARG A 36 4.53 8.86 8.82
N LEU A 37 5.74 8.30 8.68
CA LEU A 37 5.90 6.87 8.53
C LEU A 37 5.55 6.23 9.88
N GLU A 38 4.46 5.47 9.91
CA GLU A 38 4.16 4.60 11.03
C GLU A 38 5.25 3.52 11.12
N LYS A 39 5.98 3.52 12.24
CA LYS A 39 7.08 2.57 12.47
C LYS A 39 6.57 1.20 12.90
N GLU A 40 5.40 1.18 13.50
CA GLU A 40 4.75 -0.01 14.01
C GLU A 40 3.66 -0.44 13.03
N MET A 41 3.50 -1.76 12.88
CA MET A 41 2.46 -2.32 12.02
C MET A 41 1.08 -1.95 12.57
N PRO A 42 0.19 -1.36 11.76
CA PRO A 42 -1.18 -1.08 12.18
C PRO A 42 -1.89 -2.36 12.63
N GLN A 43 -2.54 -2.31 13.79
CA GLN A 43 -3.25 -3.47 14.38
C GLN A 43 -4.18 -4.15 13.37
N ARG A 44 -4.93 -3.36 12.58
CA ARG A 44 -5.81 -3.88 11.52
C ARG A 44 -5.08 -4.80 10.54
N LEU A 45 -3.85 -4.47 10.17
CA LEU A 45 -3.07 -5.29 9.24
C LEU A 45 -2.58 -6.56 9.93
N SER A 46 -2.13 -6.49 11.18
CA SER A 46 -1.78 -7.66 11.97
C SER A 46 -2.97 -8.61 12.11
N ASP A 47 -4.14 -8.10 12.50
CA ASP A 47 -5.36 -8.91 12.64
C ASP A 47 -5.77 -9.60 11.32
N LEU A 48 -5.49 -8.97 10.17
CA LEU A 48 -5.75 -9.57 8.87
C LEU A 48 -4.77 -10.67 8.51
N LEU A 49 -3.50 -10.53 8.90
CA LEU A 49 -2.49 -11.57 8.70
C LEU A 49 -2.75 -12.76 9.63
N ASP A 50 -3.12 -12.53 10.88
CA ASP A 50 -3.47 -13.61 11.82
C ASP A 50 -4.65 -14.45 11.28
N ARG A 51 -5.69 -13.79 10.75
CA ARG A 51 -6.81 -14.47 10.09
C ARG A 51 -6.41 -15.24 8.83
N LEU A 52 -5.42 -14.76 8.11
CA LEU A 52 -4.90 -15.43 6.93
C LEU A 52 -4.16 -16.70 7.34
N ASP A 53 -3.29 -16.61 8.34
CA ASP A 53 -2.55 -17.74 8.89
C ASP A 53 -3.51 -18.83 9.45
N ASP A 54 -4.56 -18.41 10.15
CA ASP A 54 -5.61 -19.31 10.65
C ASP A 54 -6.32 -20.05 9.50
N ALA A 55 -6.72 -19.31 8.45
CA ALA A 55 -7.38 -19.90 7.28
C ALA A 55 -6.46 -20.86 6.51
N GLU A 56 -5.17 -20.56 6.39
CA GLU A 56 -4.20 -21.45 5.78
C GLU A 56 -4.00 -22.72 6.60
N ALA A 57 -3.97 -22.61 7.93
CA ALA A 57 -3.88 -23.75 8.84
C ALA A 57 -5.10 -24.67 8.74
N GLU A 58 -6.31 -24.12 8.68
CA GLU A 58 -7.56 -24.88 8.49
C GLU A 58 -7.59 -25.63 7.16
N ASN A 59 -7.17 -24.98 6.06
CA ASN A 59 -7.07 -25.62 4.75
C ASN A 59 -6.00 -26.73 4.73
N ALA A 60 -4.87 -26.52 5.40
CA ALA A 60 -3.82 -27.52 5.54
C ALA A 60 -4.27 -28.74 6.37
N ASP A 61 -5.12 -28.55 7.38
CA ASP A 61 -5.67 -29.64 8.19
C ASP A 61 -6.78 -30.43 7.45
N GLY A 62 -7.62 -29.75 6.66
CA GLY A 62 -8.60 -30.39 5.77
C GLY A 62 -7.95 -31.31 4.72
N GLY A 63 -6.74 -30.95 4.25
CA GLY A 63 -5.92 -31.79 3.37
C GLY A 63 -5.42 -33.08 4.03
N ARG A 64 -5.02 -33.03 5.31
CA ARG A 64 -4.52 -34.22 6.03
C ARG A 64 -5.61 -35.25 6.33
N ARG A 65 -6.83 -34.78 6.64
CA ARG A 65 -7.99 -35.65 6.89
C ARG A 65 -8.46 -36.39 5.61
N SER A 66 -8.35 -35.75 4.44
CA SER A 66 -8.73 -36.39 3.17
C SER A 66 -7.69 -37.41 2.66
N ILE A 67 -6.41 -37.27 3.02
CA ILE A 67 -5.38 -38.27 2.70
C ILE A 67 -5.51 -39.52 3.60
N ALA A 68 -5.89 -39.35 4.87
CA ALA A 68 -6.13 -40.46 5.79
C ALA A 68 -7.38 -41.29 5.44
N ALA A 69 -8.41 -40.68 4.85
CA ALA A 69 -9.64 -41.37 4.44
C ALA A 69 -9.53 -42.19 3.13
N ARG A 70 -8.38 -42.16 2.43
CA ARG A 70 -8.12 -42.90 1.18
C ARG A 70 -7.25 -44.15 1.38
N ARG A 71 -7.05 -44.57 2.63
CA ARG A 71 -6.41 -45.85 2.99
C ARG A 71 -7.39 -46.70 3.79
N HIS A 72 -8.47 -47.16 3.17
CA HIS A 72 -9.24 -48.32 3.59
C HIS A 72 -9.94 -48.95 2.39
#